data_AF-C5L987-F1
#
_entry.id   AF-C5L987-F1
#
_cell.length_a   1.000
_cell.length_b   1.000
_cell.length_c   1.000
_cell.angle_alpha   90.00
_cell.angle_beta   90.00
_cell.angle_gamma   90.00
#
_symmetry.space_group_name_H-M   'P 1'
#
loop_
_entity.id
_entity.type
_entity.pdbx_description
1 polymer ?
#
loop_
_entity_poly.entity_id
_entity_poly.type
_entity_poly.pdbx_seq_one_letter_code
_entity_poly.pdbx_strand_id
1 'polypeptide(L)'
;MAKSIRSKVKKRFRTCKRQLVSATIDKKRLQDTNQRLREVASGVFVKPATPKNAFLYPDDPEAAFPKVIVAKPLDFRSEAMPHSGYAITGNRRKYVASELESIPKVVVGDDIGGSVRAKLAFVQKNNDDDIEMGAPRSVSAPVPATGVITQGDLSKVVEKEKSQ
;
A
#
# COMPACT_ATOMS: atom_id res chain seq x y z
N MET A 1 33.59 -24.25 0.33
CA MET A 1 33.44 -23.94 1.77
C MET A 1 32.11 -23.21 2.02
N ALA A 2 31.14 -23.84 2.68
CA ALA A 2 29.84 -23.22 2.95
C ALA A 2 29.94 -22.14 4.05
N LYS A 3 29.25 -21.01 3.89
CA LYS A 3 29.20 -19.96 4.91
C LYS A 3 28.04 -20.20 5.88
N SER A 4 28.25 -19.91 7.17
CA SER A 4 27.24 -20.04 8.23
C SER A 4 26.03 -19.12 8.04
N ILE A 5 24.91 -19.48 8.67
CA ILE A 5 23.69 -18.65 8.69
C ILE A 5 23.94 -17.26 9.30
N ARG A 6 24.91 -17.17 10.24
CA ARG A 6 25.29 -15.93 10.91
C ARG A 6 26.26 -15.06 10.13
N SER A 7 26.74 -15.51 8.97
CA SER A 7 27.64 -14.74 8.11
C SER A 7 27.07 -13.35 7.81
N LYS A 8 27.88 -12.31 8.05
CA LYS A 8 27.48 -10.90 7.84
C LYS A 8 27.08 -10.62 6.38
N VAL A 9 27.81 -11.18 5.43
CA VAL A 9 27.52 -11.00 3.99
C VAL A 9 26.18 -11.64 3.63
N LYS A 10 25.94 -12.90 4.03
CA LYS A 10 24.64 -13.57 3.80
C LYS A 10 23.48 -12.84 4.48
N LYS A 11 23.70 -12.30 5.70
CA LYS A 11 22.71 -11.46 6.38
C LYS A 11 22.31 -10.26 5.53
N ARG A 12 23.28 -9.55 4.93
CA ARG A 12 23.01 -8.37 4.09
C ARG A 12 22.20 -8.70 2.84
N PHE A 13 22.59 -9.73 2.10
CA PHE A 13 21.81 -10.16 0.92
C PHE A 13 20.39 -10.59 1.29
N ARG A 14 20.19 -11.21 2.46
CA ARG A 14 18.83 -11.49 2.95
C ARG A 14 18.05 -10.21 3.28
N THR A 15 18.69 -9.19 3.83
CA THR A 15 18.05 -7.89 4.06
C THR A 15 17.60 -7.25 2.75
N CYS A 16 18.45 -7.23 1.71
CA CYS A 16 18.06 -6.75 0.38
C CYS A 16 16.83 -7.51 -0.15
N LYS A 17 16.81 -8.85 -0.04
CA LYS A 17 15.67 -9.69 -0.44
C LYS A 17 14.39 -9.34 0.32
N ARG A 18 14.49 -9.11 1.63
CA ARG A 18 13.36 -8.66 2.46
C ARG A 18 12.84 -7.29 2.04
N GLN A 19 13.71 -6.36 1.66
CA GLN A 19 13.29 -5.04 1.18
C GLN A 19 12.44 -5.16 -0.09
N LEU A 20 12.87 -5.98 -1.06
CA LEU A 20 12.09 -6.22 -2.27
C LEU A 20 10.72 -6.86 -1.95
N VAL A 21 10.71 -7.93 -1.15
CA VAL A 21 9.48 -8.62 -0.76
C VAL A 21 8.52 -7.69 0.00
N SER A 22 9.05 -6.91 0.95
CA SER A 22 8.27 -5.97 1.73
C SER A 22 7.65 -4.88 0.85
N ALA A 23 8.40 -4.35 -0.10
CA ALA A 23 7.91 -3.34 -1.03
C ALA A 23 6.85 -3.87 -2.01
N THR A 24 6.94 -5.15 -2.40
CA THR A 24 6.13 -5.73 -3.47
C THR A 24 4.92 -6.52 -2.99
N ILE A 25 5.12 -7.45 -2.06
CA ILE A 25 4.10 -8.40 -1.62
C ILE A 25 3.42 -7.90 -0.36
N ASP A 26 4.21 -7.55 0.66
CA ASP A 26 3.66 -7.30 2.00
C ASP A 26 2.81 -6.04 2.01
N LYS A 27 3.28 -4.95 1.39
CA LYS A 27 2.51 -3.70 1.27
C LYS A 27 1.16 -3.90 0.58
N LYS A 28 1.12 -4.61 -0.55
CA LYS A 28 -0.12 -4.90 -1.27
C LYS A 28 -1.11 -5.70 -0.39
N ARG A 29 -0.63 -6.78 0.23
CA ARG A 29 -1.47 -7.62 1.10
C ARG A 29 -2.01 -6.85 2.31
N LEU A 30 -1.22 -5.94 2.88
CA LEU A 30 -1.65 -5.08 3.96
C LEU A 30 -2.72 -4.09 3.52
N GLN A 31 -2.58 -3.49 2.33
CA GLN A 31 -3.59 -2.61 1.74
C GLN A 31 -4.91 -3.34 1.48
N ASP A 32 -4.86 -4.50 0.82
CA ASP A 32 -6.04 -5.32 0.54
C ASP A 32 -6.76 -5.72 1.83
N THR A 33 -6.00 -6.08 2.87
CA THR A 33 -6.55 -6.46 4.18
C THR A 33 -7.18 -5.25 4.87
N ASN A 34 -6.54 -4.09 4.83
CA ASN A 34 -7.07 -2.86 5.41
C ASN A 34 -8.39 -2.46 4.73
N GLN A 35 -8.45 -2.54 3.39
CA GLN A 35 -9.65 -2.26 2.64
C GLN A 35 -10.81 -3.19 3.06
N ARG A 36 -10.57 -4.50 3.12
CA ARG A 36 -11.58 -5.46 3.58
C ARG A 36 -12.06 -5.17 5.01
N LEU A 37 -11.15 -4.79 5.91
CA LEU A 37 -11.53 -4.42 7.28
C LEU A 37 -12.43 -3.18 7.31
N ARG A 38 -12.19 -2.19 6.43
CA ARG A 38 -13.06 -1.01 6.31
C ARG A 38 -14.44 -1.35 5.76
N GLU A 39 -14.52 -2.22 4.77
CA GLU A 39 -15.78 -2.71 4.19
C GLU A 39 -16.60 -3.51 5.22
N VAL A 40 -15.95 -4.36 6.01
CA VAL A 40 -16.59 -5.06 7.14
C VAL A 40 -17.09 -4.06 8.18
N ALA A 41 -16.29 -3.05 8.52
CA ALA A 41 -16.67 -2.04 9.49
C ALA A 41 -17.84 -1.15 9.02
N SER A 42 -17.98 -0.91 7.71
CA SER A 42 -19.12 -0.20 7.13
C SER A 42 -20.38 -1.08 7.00
N GLY A 43 -20.30 -2.36 7.35
CA GLY A 43 -21.40 -3.33 7.25
C GLY A 43 -21.61 -3.91 5.85
N VAL A 44 -20.76 -3.58 4.89
CA VAL A 44 -20.84 -4.07 3.50
C VAL A 44 -19.81 -5.20 3.32
N PHE A 45 -20.20 -6.44 3.63
CA PHE A 45 -19.33 -7.59 3.37
C PHE A 45 -19.53 -8.10 1.94
N VAL A 46 -18.64 -7.72 1.01
CA VAL A 46 -18.61 -8.30 -0.33
C VAL A 46 -17.63 -9.46 -0.37
N LYS A 47 -18.15 -10.69 -0.43
CA LYS A 47 -17.31 -11.85 -0.72
C LYS A 47 -16.84 -11.76 -2.18
N PRO A 48 -15.53 -11.85 -2.46
CA PRO A 48 -15.05 -11.83 -3.84
C PRO A 48 -15.64 -13.02 -4.59
N ALA A 49 -16.30 -12.76 -5.72
CA ALA A 49 -16.85 -13.80 -6.58
C ALA A 49 -15.71 -14.55 -7.26
N THR A 50 -15.67 -15.87 -7.11
CA THR A 50 -14.78 -16.72 -7.90
C THR A 50 -15.46 -17.07 -9.21
N PRO A 51 -14.80 -16.89 -10.38
CA PRO A 51 -15.40 -17.25 -11.66
C PRO A 51 -15.73 -18.74 -11.70
N LYS A 52 -16.84 -19.09 -12.35
CA LYS A 52 -17.26 -20.48 -12.52
C LYS A 52 -16.29 -21.20 -13.47
N ASN A 53 -16.17 -22.52 -13.30
CA ASN A 53 -15.34 -23.33 -14.19
C ASN A 53 -16.07 -23.59 -15.51
N ALA A 54 -15.51 -23.10 -16.61
CA ALA A 54 -16.08 -23.27 -17.95
C ALA A 54 -16.18 -24.73 -18.43
N PHE A 55 -15.37 -25.66 -17.90
CA PHE A 55 -15.53 -27.09 -18.23
C PHE A 55 -16.80 -27.72 -17.64
N LEU A 56 -17.26 -27.19 -16.50
CA LEU A 56 -18.44 -27.71 -15.82
C LEU A 56 -19.72 -26.98 -16.25
N TYR A 57 -19.59 -25.70 -16.62
CA TYR A 57 -20.70 -24.84 -17.04
C TYR A 57 -20.36 -24.19 -18.39
N PRO A 58 -20.46 -24.95 -19.50
CA PRO A 58 -20.09 -24.45 -20.83
C PRO A 58 -21.03 -23.36 -21.36
N ASP A 59 -22.28 -23.31 -20.87
CA ASP A 59 -23.31 -22.38 -21.35
C ASP A 59 -23.30 -21.02 -20.61
N ASP A 60 -22.52 -20.90 -19.53
CA ASP A 60 -22.47 -19.67 -18.72
C ASP A 60 -21.36 -18.74 -19.24
N PRO A 61 -21.69 -17.54 -19.74
CA PRO A 61 -20.71 -16.61 -20.32
C PRO A 61 -19.71 -16.06 -19.30
N GLU A 62 -20.06 -16.07 -18.01
CA GLU A 62 -19.17 -15.62 -16.92
C GLU A 62 -18.21 -16.73 -16.45
N ALA A 63 -18.32 -17.93 -17.01
CA ALA A 63 -17.43 -19.03 -16.69
C ALA A 63 -16.07 -18.88 -17.39
N ALA A 64 -14.99 -19.08 -16.62
CA ALA A 64 -13.63 -18.98 -17.11
C ALA A 64 -12.97 -20.37 -17.18
N PHE A 65 -12.17 -20.60 -18.23
CA PHE A 65 -11.31 -21.78 -18.28
C PHE A 65 -10.19 -21.65 -17.24
N PRO A 66 -10.00 -22.64 -16.34
CA PRO A 66 -8.91 -22.62 -15.39
C PRO A 66 -7.58 -22.69 -16.14
N LYS A 67 -6.80 -21.61 -16.07
CA LYS A 67 -5.45 -21.54 -16.63
C LYS A 67 -4.44 -21.46 -15.50
N VAL A 68 -3.40 -22.30 -15.55
CA VAL A 68 -2.24 -22.15 -14.67
C VAL A 68 -1.40 -20.99 -15.19
N ILE A 69 -1.62 -19.80 -14.65
CA ILE A 69 -0.77 -18.64 -14.97
C ILE A 69 0.52 -18.78 -14.15
N VAL A 70 1.63 -19.11 -14.82
CA VAL A 70 2.96 -19.10 -14.19
C VAL A 70 3.41 -17.65 -14.05
N ALA A 71 2.90 -16.96 -13.04
CA ALA A 71 3.38 -15.64 -12.66
C ALA A 71 4.79 -15.78 -12.08
N LYS A 72 5.81 -15.21 -12.73
CA LYS A 72 7.20 -15.25 -12.24
C LYS A 72 7.29 -14.43 -10.95
N PRO A 73 7.45 -15.07 -9.77
CA PRO A 73 7.32 -14.39 -8.50
C PRO A 73 8.66 -13.78 -8.11
N LEU A 74 8.90 -12.52 -8.51
CA LEU A 74 10.08 -11.70 -8.18
C LEU A 74 11.44 -12.22 -8.70
N ASP A 75 12.25 -11.34 -9.28
CA ASP A 75 13.64 -11.66 -9.61
C ASP A 75 14.56 -11.36 -8.42
N PHE A 76 15.27 -12.40 -7.94
CA PHE A 76 16.22 -12.30 -6.83
C PHE A 76 17.69 -12.26 -7.27
N ARG A 77 17.96 -12.11 -8.57
CA ARG A 77 19.31 -11.86 -9.09
C ARG A 77 19.82 -10.52 -8.60
N SER A 78 21.13 -10.43 -8.39
CA SER A 78 21.80 -9.25 -7.84
C SER A 78 21.42 -7.96 -8.59
N GLU A 79 21.29 -8.01 -9.92
CA GLU A 79 20.98 -6.87 -10.78
C GLU A 79 19.60 -6.27 -10.53
N ALA A 80 18.61 -7.09 -10.22
CA ALA A 80 17.23 -6.67 -9.98
C ALA A 80 16.97 -6.25 -8.51
N MET A 81 17.94 -6.51 -7.63
CA MET A 81 17.77 -6.37 -6.19
C MET A 81 18.20 -4.99 -5.68
N PRO A 82 17.36 -4.27 -4.90
CA PRO A 82 17.76 -3.01 -4.30
C PRO A 82 18.98 -3.22 -3.39
N HIS A 83 19.94 -2.30 -3.51
CA HIS A 83 21.15 -2.22 -2.67
C HIS A 83 22.06 -3.46 -2.65
N SER A 84 21.88 -4.40 -3.57
CA SER A 84 22.68 -5.63 -3.65
C SER A 84 24.18 -5.34 -3.83
N GLY A 85 24.53 -4.30 -4.61
CA GLY A 85 25.91 -3.85 -4.80
C GLY A 85 26.60 -3.43 -3.51
N TYR A 86 25.84 -2.92 -2.52
CA TYR A 86 26.35 -2.52 -1.21
C TYR A 86 26.46 -3.68 -0.21
N ALA A 87 25.90 -4.85 -0.52
CA ALA A 87 25.91 -5.99 0.39
C ALA A 87 27.27 -6.71 0.45
N ILE A 88 28.18 -6.41 -0.49
CA ILE A 88 29.50 -7.03 -0.62
C ILE A 88 30.43 -6.62 0.54
N THR A 89 31.44 -7.44 0.80
CA THR A 89 32.52 -7.14 1.77
C THR A 89 33.28 -5.88 1.36
N GLY A 90 33.67 -5.05 2.33
CA GLY A 90 34.43 -3.83 2.06
C GLY A 90 33.60 -2.63 1.58
N ASN A 91 32.35 -2.84 1.18
CA ASN A 91 31.51 -1.74 0.70
C ASN A 91 30.90 -0.90 1.85
N ARG A 92 30.48 0.33 1.50
CA ARG A 92 29.82 1.29 2.40
C ARG A 92 28.52 0.72 2.95
N ARG A 93 28.26 0.97 4.24
CA ARG A 93 27.14 0.39 5.00
C ARG A 93 25.98 1.33 5.26
N LYS A 94 26.22 2.64 5.18
CA LYS A 94 25.21 3.68 5.41
C LYS A 94 24.69 4.12 4.05
N TYR A 95 23.37 4.10 3.89
CA TYR A 95 22.70 4.60 2.69
C TYR A 95 22.48 6.10 2.82
N VAL A 96 22.55 6.79 1.69
CA VAL A 96 22.06 8.18 1.58
C VAL A 96 20.54 8.15 1.48
N ALA A 97 19.87 9.22 1.94
CA ALA A 97 18.41 9.32 1.85
C ALA A 97 17.89 9.11 0.41
N SER A 98 18.55 9.71 -0.58
CA SER A 98 18.23 9.54 -2.01
C SER A 98 18.33 8.09 -2.49
N GLU A 99 19.21 7.29 -1.91
CA GLU A 99 19.37 5.88 -2.28
C GLU A 99 18.25 5.02 -1.68
N LEU A 100 17.77 5.35 -0.48
CA LEU A 100 16.64 4.64 0.14
C LEU A 100 15.35 4.85 -0.65
N GLU A 101 15.22 5.99 -1.33
CA GLU A 101 14.07 6.31 -2.18
C GLU A 101 14.08 5.59 -3.52
N SER A 102 15.24 5.13 -4.00
CA SER A 102 15.37 4.39 -5.27
C SER A 102 14.95 2.92 -5.18
N ILE A 103 14.54 2.47 -3.98
CA ILE A 103 13.87 1.17 -3.84
C ILE A 103 12.61 1.22 -4.70
N PRO A 104 12.38 0.24 -5.60
CA PRO A 104 11.22 0.24 -6.47
C PRO A 104 9.95 0.32 -5.62
N LYS A 105 9.28 1.48 -5.70
CA LYS A 105 7.93 1.64 -5.19
C LYS A 105 7.04 0.92 -6.18
N VAL A 106 6.31 -0.09 -5.71
CA VAL A 106 5.33 -0.76 -6.57
C VAL A 106 4.25 0.26 -6.91
N VAL A 107 4.20 0.64 -8.19
CA VAL A 107 2.98 1.16 -8.81
C VAL A 107 2.02 -0.01 -8.76
N VAL A 108 1.07 0.04 -7.84
CA VAL A 108 -0.06 -0.89 -7.82
C VAL A 108 -0.84 -0.54 -9.08
N GLY A 109 -0.55 -1.23 -10.18
CA GLY A 109 -1.43 -1.20 -11.34
C GLY A 109 -2.76 -1.80 -10.89
N ASP A 110 -3.82 -1.01 -10.94
CA ASP A 110 -5.18 -1.52 -10.94
C ASP A 110 -5.36 -2.26 -12.28
N ASP A 111 -4.87 -3.50 -12.35
CA ASP A 111 -4.93 -4.30 -13.55
C ASP A 111 -6.37 -4.82 -13.74
N ILE A 112 -7.21 -4.01 -14.38
CA ILE A 112 -8.38 -4.47 -15.12
C ILE A 112 -7.86 -5.32 -16.28
N GLY A 113 -7.83 -6.64 -16.11
CA GLY A 113 -7.58 -7.58 -17.21
C GLY A 113 -6.18 -8.19 -17.26
N GLY A 114 -6.02 -9.29 -16.51
CA GLY A 114 -5.38 -10.52 -17.02
C GLY A 114 -4.07 -10.41 -17.82
N SER A 115 -3.07 -9.68 -17.35
CA SER A 115 -1.70 -9.75 -17.88
C SER A 115 -0.73 -9.23 -16.83
N VAL A 116 -0.23 -10.12 -15.96
CA VAL A 116 0.76 -9.78 -14.94
C VAL A 116 2.13 -9.65 -15.59
N ARG A 117 2.30 -8.63 -16.43
CA ARG A 117 3.62 -8.10 -16.74
C ARG A 117 3.84 -6.96 -15.77
N ALA A 118 4.35 -7.30 -14.58
CA ALA A 118 4.89 -6.33 -13.65
C ALA A 118 5.95 -5.51 -14.39
N LYS A 119 5.54 -4.40 -15.00
CA LYS A 119 6.45 -3.36 -15.44
C LYS A 119 7.02 -2.82 -14.15
N LEU A 120 8.23 -3.25 -13.80
CA LEU A 120 9.10 -2.54 -12.86
C LEU A 120 9.38 -1.18 -13.52
N ALA A 121 8.41 -0.27 -13.44
CA ALA A 121 8.61 1.11 -13.80
C ALA A 121 9.53 1.68 -12.73
N PHE A 122 10.80 1.86 -13.09
CA PHE A 122 11.63 2.85 -12.42
C PHE A 122 10.86 4.16 -12.58
N VAL A 123 10.22 4.63 -11.51
CA VAL A 123 9.61 5.96 -11.49
C VAL A 123 10.79 6.93 -11.54
N GLN A 124 11.16 7.35 -12.75
CA GLN A 124 11.90 8.59 -12.93
C GLN A 124 10.99 9.68 -12.37
N LYS A 125 11.50 10.43 -11.38
CA LYS A 125 10.84 11.63 -10.87
C LYS A 125 10.46 12.49 -12.06
N ASN A 126 9.18 12.78 -12.22
CA ASN A 126 8.81 14.05 -12.82
C ASN A 126 9.29 15.11 -11.82
N ASN A 127 10.18 15.98 -12.25
CA ASN A 127 10.63 17.10 -11.45
C ASN A 127 9.47 18.10 -11.39
N ASP A 128 8.63 17.99 -10.35
CA ASP A 128 7.59 18.99 -10.05
C ASP A 128 8.21 20.14 -9.22
N ASP A 129 9.35 20.69 -9.67
CA ASP A 129 10.06 21.77 -8.96
C ASP A 129 9.68 23.18 -9.45
N ASP A 130 8.67 23.33 -10.33
CA ASP A 130 8.23 24.62 -10.88
C ASP A 130 6.73 24.91 -10.65
N ILE A 131 6.22 24.76 -9.42
CA ILE A 131 4.96 25.43 -9.02
C ILE A 131 5.32 26.59 -8.10
N GLU A 132 5.16 27.78 -8.65
CA GLU A 132 5.41 29.09 -8.06
C GLU A 132 4.95 29.22 -6.60
N MET A 133 5.81 29.84 -5.80
CA MET A 133 5.57 30.30 -4.43
C MET A 133 4.44 31.34 -4.37
N GLY A 134 3.19 30.87 -4.33
CA GLY A 134 2.05 31.66 -3.89
C GLY A 134 2.03 31.76 -2.36
N ALA A 135 2.10 32.99 -1.84
CA ALA A 135 2.19 33.36 -0.42
C ALA A 135 1.29 32.53 0.54
N PRO A 136 1.72 32.28 1.80
CA PRO A 136 0.90 31.56 2.76
C PRO A 136 -0.36 32.36 3.08
N ARG A 137 -1.53 31.82 2.72
CA ARG A 137 -2.81 32.30 3.22
C ARG A 137 -2.80 32.18 4.75
N SER A 138 -2.97 33.31 5.44
CA SER A 138 -3.13 33.36 6.89
C SER A 138 -4.29 32.46 7.31
N VAL A 139 -3.98 31.39 8.05
CA VAL A 139 -4.99 30.53 8.66
C VAL A 139 -5.65 31.35 9.78
N SER A 140 -6.92 31.70 9.61
CA SER A 140 -7.74 32.29 10.67
C SER A 140 -7.97 31.24 11.78
N ALA A 141 -7.97 31.71 13.04
CA ALA A 141 -8.01 30.89 14.24
C ALA A 141 -9.20 29.89 14.24
N PRO A 142 -9.05 28.72 14.91
CA PRO A 142 -10.14 27.75 15.00
C PRO A 142 -11.33 28.34 15.76
N VAL A 143 -12.50 28.30 15.11
CA VAL A 143 -13.80 28.70 15.69
C VAL A 143 -14.12 27.75 16.85
N PRO A 144 -14.56 28.26 18.03
CA PRO A 144 -14.94 27.41 19.15
C PRO A 144 -16.19 26.58 18.80
N ALA A 145 -16.16 25.30 19.14
CA ALA A 145 -17.28 24.37 18.98
C ALA A 145 -18.44 24.75 19.90
N THR A 146 -19.32 25.64 19.44
CA THR A 146 -20.66 25.79 20.00
C THR A 146 -21.55 24.68 19.48
N GLY A 147 -22.04 23.83 20.37
CA GLY A 147 -23.18 22.94 20.09
C GLY A 147 -23.02 21.50 20.53
N VAL A 148 -22.68 21.24 21.79
CA VAL A 148 -23.09 19.99 22.44
C VAL A 148 -24.08 20.38 23.54
N ILE A 149 -25.35 20.41 23.18
CA ILE A 149 -26.45 20.58 24.12
C ILE A 149 -26.60 19.25 24.86
N THR A 150 -26.38 19.26 26.17
CA THR A 150 -26.61 18.08 27.02
C THR A 150 -28.03 18.11 27.57
N GLN A 151 -28.59 16.93 27.88
CA GLN A 151 -30.00 16.76 28.28
C GLN A 151 -30.46 17.62 29.47
N GLY A 152 -29.53 18.19 30.25
CA GLY A 152 -29.82 19.11 31.35
C GLY A 152 -30.23 20.53 30.93
N ASP A 153 -29.99 20.94 29.68
CA ASP A 153 -30.32 22.29 29.20
C ASP A 153 -31.78 22.41 28.71
N LEU A 154 -32.42 21.29 28.38
CA LEU A 154 -33.82 21.25 27.94
C LEU A 154 -34.82 21.44 29.08
N SER A 155 -34.49 21.06 30.32
CA SER A 155 -35.39 21.19 31.46
C SER A 155 -35.57 22.65 31.91
N LYS A 156 -34.55 23.50 31.71
CA LYS A 156 -34.60 24.93 32.08
C LYS A 156 -35.42 25.79 31.13
N VAL A 157 -35.62 25.36 29.88
CA VAL A 157 -36.46 26.07 28.90
C VAL A 157 -37.94 25.83 29.20
N VAL A 158 -38.30 24.61 29.62
CA VAL A 158 -39.70 24.24 29.92
C VAL A 158 -40.26 24.95 31.15
N GLU A 159 -39.43 25.26 32.16
CA GLU A 159 -39.90 26.00 33.34
C GLU A 159 -40.15 27.49 33.05
N LYS A 160 -39.50 28.05 32.03
CA LYS A 160 -39.65 29.47 31.68
C LYS A 160 -40.95 29.74 30.91
N GLU A 161 -41.45 28.77 30.14
CA GLU A 161 -42.71 28.89 29.37
C GLU A 161 -43.99 28.69 30.21
N LYS A 162 -43.89 28.13 31.42
CA LYS A 162 -45.06 27.98 32.33
C LYS A 162 -45.33 29.20 33.22
N SER A 163 -44.53 30.26 33.10
CA SER A 163 -44.62 31.47 33.95
C SER A 163 -45.04 32.74 33.20
N GLN A 164 -45.59 32.60 31.98
CA GLN A 164 -46.24 33.69 31.25
C GLN A 164 -47.72 33.40 31.04
#